data_AF-A0A137QCZ7-F1
#
_entry.id   AF-A0A137QCZ7-F1
#
_cell.length_a   1.000
_cell.length_b   1.000
_cell.length_c   1.000
_cell.angle_alpha   90.00
_cell.angle_beta   90.00
_cell.angle_gamma   90.00
#
_symmetry.space_group_name_H-M   'P 1'
#
loop_
_entity.id
_entity.type
_entity.pdbx_description
1 polymer ?
#
loop_
_entity_poly.entity_id
_entity_poly.type
_entity_poly.pdbx_seq_one_letter_code
_entity_poly.pdbx_strand_id
1 'polypeptide(L)'
;NSGMRHFIWEHAMDLDRVLHHLVHAGVVVSMKKLQLCQLEIIVLWRKCTYEGQEPDVTMKEVLKWPECWNVSEVREFLGMARTVQSWIRWQIHWRG
;
A
#
# COMPACT_ATOMS: atom_id res chain seq x y z
N ASN A 1 30.88 5.30 -6.95
CA ASN A 1 29.53 5.62 -6.43
C ASN A 1 28.54 5.92 -7.58
N SER A 2 28.41 5.00 -8.54
CA SER A 2 27.59 5.16 -9.77
C SER A 2 26.19 4.55 -9.65
N GLY A 3 26.04 3.44 -8.89
CA GLY A 3 24.77 2.73 -8.73
C GLY A 3 23.66 3.55 -8.04
N MET A 4 23.97 4.34 -7.00
CA MET A 4 22.97 5.19 -6.34
C MET A 4 22.34 6.21 -7.29
N ARG A 5 23.13 6.76 -8.23
CA ARG A 5 22.64 7.75 -9.19
C ARG A 5 21.74 7.13 -10.25
N HIS A 6 22.02 5.90 -10.64
CA HIS A 6 21.20 5.16 -11.58
C HIS A 6 19.82 4.84 -11.00
N PHE A 7 19.78 4.31 -9.77
CA PHE A 7 18.52 4.01 -9.08
C PHE A 7 17.60 5.22 -8.94
N ILE A 8 18.15 6.39 -8.56
CA ILE A 8 17.38 7.64 -8.46
C ILE A 8 16.84 8.07 -9.83
N TRP A 9 17.66 7.92 -10.88
CA TRP A 9 17.26 8.28 -12.23
C TRP A 9 16.15 7.37 -12.77
N GLU A 10 16.26 6.05 -12.56
CA GLU A 10 15.21 5.09 -12.93
C GLU A 10 13.91 5.39 -12.20
N HIS A 11 13.96 5.64 -10.89
CA HIS A 11 12.78 5.99 -10.12
C HIS A 11 12.12 7.29 -10.63
N ALA A 12 12.92 8.30 -10.99
CA ALA A 12 12.39 9.53 -11.55
C ALA A 12 11.69 9.31 -12.91
N MET A 13 12.24 8.42 -13.75
CA MET A 13 11.63 8.06 -15.04
C MET A 13 10.32 7.28 -14.87
N ASP A 14 10.27 6.35 -13.92
CA ASP A 14 9.04 5.62 -13.59
C ASP A 14 7.95 6.58 -13.09
N LEU A 15 8.30 7.51 -12.21
CA LEU A 15 7.37 8.52 -11.70
C LEU A 15 6.83 9.42 -12.81
N ASP A 16 7.70 9.92 -13.70
CA ASP A 16 7.30 10.75 -14.83
C ASP A 16 6.28 10.02 -15.72
N ARG A 17 6.57 8.77 -16.07
CA ARG A 17 5.68 7.94 -16.90
C ARG A 17 4.32 7.70 -16.23
N VAL A 18 4.31 7.37 -14.94
CA VAL A 18 3.06 7.09 -14.20
C VAL A 18 2.23 8.36 -14.06
N LEU A 19 2.84 9.47 -13.66
CA LEU A 19 2.14 10.75 -13.49
C LEU A 19 1.61 11.25 -14.83
N HIS A 20 2.38 11.14 -15.91
CA HIS A 20 1.93 11.48 -17.25
C HIS A 20 0.67 10.70 -17.65
N HIS A 21 0.65 9.37 -17.44
CA HIS A 21 -0.54 8.57 -17.70
C HIS A 21 -1.75 8.98 -16.85
N LEU A 22 -1.55 9.28 -15.57
CA LEU A 22 -2.64 9.73 -14.69
C LEU A 22 -3.22 11.06 -15.19
N VAL A 23 -2.38 12.00 -15.60
CA VAL A 23 -2.81 13.28 -16.20
C VAL A 23 -3.61 13.05 -17.48
N HIS A 24 -3.12 12.20 -18.39
CA HIS A 24 -3.83 11.85 -19.63
C HIS A 24 -5.17 11.16 -19.39
N ALA A 25 -5.29 10.39 -18.31
CA ALA A 25 -6.54 9.77 -17.88
C ALA A 25 -7.49 10.75 -17.15
N GLY A 26 -7.11 12.01 -16.95
CA GLY A 26 -7.90 13.00 -16.20
C GLY A 26 -7.96 12.74 -14.69
N VAL A 27 -7.02 11.95 -14.16
CA VAL A 27 -6.96 11.62 -12.73
C VAL A 27 -6.24 12.74 -11.97
N VAL A 28 -6.90 13.28 -10.94
CA VAL A 28 -6.28 14.23 -10.01
C VAL A 28 -5.71 13.48 -8.82
N VAL A 29 -4.40 13.61 -8.60
CA VAL A 29 -3.70 12.99 -7.48
C VAL A 29 -3.64 13.98 -6.30
N SER A 30 -3.99 13.50 -5.11
CA SER A 30 -3.82 14.31 -3.89
C SER A 30 -2.36 14.36 -3.48
N MET A 31 -1.74 15.52 -3.62
CA MET A 31 -0.34 15.71 -3.21
C MET A 31 -0.12 15.47 -1.71
N LYS A 32 -1.13 15.73 -0.87
CA LYS A 32 -1.08 15.43 0.57
C LYS A 32 -1.01 13.94 0.89
N LYS A 33 -1.48 13.09 -0.02
CA LYS A 33 -1.49 11.62 0.14
C LYS A 33 -0.38 10.93 -0.65
N LEU A 34 0.36 11.67 -1.46
CA LEU A 34 1.37 11.11 -2.35
C LEU A 34 2.64 10.78 -1.55
N GLN A 35 3.09 9.54 -1.64
CA GLN A 35 4.33 9.06 -1.02
C GLN A 35 5.36 8.80 -2.12
N LEU A 36 6.34 9.70 -2.28
CA LEU A 36 7.43 9.58 -3.27
C LEU A 36 8.78 9.44 -2.58
N CYS A 37 9.70 8.72 -3.24
CA CYS A 37 11.09 8.58 -2.84
C CYS A 37 11.26 8.11 -1.38
N GLN A 38 10.34 7.31 -0.86
CA GLN A 38 10.42 6.74 0.48
C GLN A 38 11.02 5.34 0.41
N LEU A 39 11.86 4.99 1.38
CA LEU A 39 12.35 3.63 1.56
C LEU A 39 11.25 2.67 2.02
N GLU A 40 10.20 3.22 2.63
CA GLU A 40 9.05 2.50 3.13
C GLU A 40 7.78 3.28 2.78
N ILE A 41 6.79 2.63 2.18
CA ILE A 41 5.48 3.23 1.86
C ILE A 41 4.36 2.43 2.49
N ILE A 42 3.26 3.10 2.83
CA ILE A 42 2.09 2.45 3.41
C ILE A 42 1.02 2.35 2.32
N VAL A 43 0.80 1.13 1.84
CA VAL A 43 -0.22 0.84 0.82
C VAL A 43 -1.24 -0.10 1.44
N LEU A 44 -2.47 0.38 1.62
CA LEU A 44 -3.59 -0.42 2.13
C LEU A 44 -3.25 -1.25 3.38
N TRP A 45 -2.85 -0.56 4.45
CA TRP A 45 -2.54 -1.19 5.76
C TRP A 45 -1.40 -2.21 5.70
N ARG A 46 -0.50 -2.02 4.73
CA ARG A 46 0.75 -2.77 4.59
C ARG A 46 1.89 -1.81 4.51
N LYS A 47 2.96 -2.15 5.20
CA LYS A 47 4.23 -1.47 5.10
C LYS A 47 5.05 -2.17 4.00
N CYS A 48 5.26 -1.49 2.89
CA CYS A 48 6.08 -2.00 1.80
C CYS A 48 7.49 -1.43 1.96
N THR A 49 8.47 -2.29 2.12
CA THR A 49 9.89 -1.96 2.16
C THR A 49 10.61 -2.63 0.98
N TYR A 50 11.90 -2.33 0.81
CA TYR A 50 12.72 -3.01 -0.20
C TYR A 50 12.82 -4.53 0.04
N GLU A 51 12.80 -4.96 1.31
CA GLU A 51 12.94 -6.38 1.68
C GLU A 51 11.63 -7.16 1.57
N GLY A 52 10.50 -6.48 1.43
CA GLY A 52 9.21 -7.12 1.25
C GLY A 52 8.04 -6.33 1.86
N GLN A 53 6.93 -7.02 2.05
CA GLN A 53 5.72 -6.45 2.65
C GLN A 53 5.55 -6.95 4.07
N GLU A 54 5.41 -6.02 5.01
CA GLU A 54 5.09 -6.28 6.40
C GLU A 54 3.67 -5.81 6.73
N PRO A 55 2.97 -6.49 7.66
CA PRO A 55 1.68 -6.02 8.13
C PRO A 55 1.83 -4.71 8.91
N ASP A 56 0.99 -3.73 8.58
CA ASP A 56 0.92 -2.47 9.33
C ASP A 56 0.28 -2.70 10.71
N VAL A 57 0.50 -1.76 11.63
CA VAL A 57 -0.06 -1.79 12.99
C VAL A 57 -1.58 -1.98 13.01
N THR A 58 -2.28 -1.48 11.97
CA THR A 58 -3.72 -1.63 11.77
C THR A 58 -4.18 -3.08 11.63
N MET A 59 -3.32 -4.02 11.25
CA MET A 59 -3.67 -5.44 11.25
C MET A 59 -3.97 -5.97 12.66
N LYS A 60 -3.37 -5.38 13.69
CA LYS A 60 -3.69 -5.69 15.10
C LYS A 60 -5.03 -5.11 15.53
N GLU A 61 -5.53 -4.08 14.85
CA GLU A 61 -6.82 -3.45 15.15
C GLU A 61 -7.98 -4.34 14.73
N VAL A 62 -7.84 -5.15 13.66
CA VAL A 62 -8.83 -6.17 13.28
C VAL A 62 -9.04 -7.21 14.40
N LEU A 63 -7.97 -7.61 15.09
CA LEU A 63 -8.05 -8.57 16.21
C LEU A 63 -8.69 -7.95 17.45
N LYS A 64 -8.66 -6.62 17.57
CA LYS A 64 -9.23 -5.86 18.68
C LYS A 64 -10.58 -5.22 18.31
N TRP A 65 -11.14 -5.58 17.16
CA TRP A 65 -12.35 -4.93 16.66
C TRP A 65 -13.52 -5.18 17.61
N PRO A 66 -14.23 -4.13 18.05
CA PRO A 66 -15.35 -4.28 18.98
C PRO A 66 -16.54 -4.95 18.31
N GLU A 67 -17.50 -5.41 19.11
CA GLU A 67 -18.77 -5.92 18.59
C GLU A 67 -19.48 -4.83 17.77
N CYS A 68 -19.91 -5.21 16.56
CA CYS A 68 -20.55 -4.27 15.62
C CYS A 68 -22.04 -4.17 15.92
N TRP A 69 -22.55 -2.95 16.07
CA TRP A 69 -23.95 -2.68 16.43
C TRP A 69 -24.80 -2.25 15.24
N ASN A 70 -24.17 -1.89 14.11
CA ASN A 70 -24.87 -1.44 12.92
C ASN A 70 -24.23 -1.96 11.62
N VAL A 71 -24.97 -1.82 10.53
CA VAL A 71 -24.55 -2.29 9.20
C VAL A 71 -23.29 -1.58 8.70
N SER A 72 -23.08 -0.32 9.07
CA SER A 72 -21.87 0.42 8.66
C SER A 72 -20.61 -0.17 9.29
N GLU A 73 -20.65 -0.44 10.60
CA GLU A 73 -19.55 -1.07 11.34
C GLU A 73 -19.25 -2.48 10.83
N VAL A 74 -20.30 -3.26 10.52
CA VAL A 74 -20.13 -4.59 9.91
C VAL A 74 -19.44 -4.48 8.54
N ARG A 75 -19.83 -3.51 7.71
CA ARG A 75 -19.21 -3.30 6.39
C ARG A 75 -17.75 -2.86 6.51
N GLU A 76 -17.45 -2.01 7.49
CA GLU A 76 -16.09 -1.56 7.79
C GLU A 76 -15.21 -2.73 8.24
N PHE A 77 -15.69 -3.52 9.21
CA PHE A 77 -15.02 -4.75 9.65
C PHE A 77 -14.75 -5.71 8.49
N LEU A 78 -15.76 -6.00 7.67
CA LEU A 78 -15.61 -6.91 6.53
C LEU A 78 -14.62 -6.38 5.48
N GLY A 79 -14.58 -5.07 5.26
CA GLY A 79 -13.58 -4.42 4.41
C GLY A 79 -12.16 -4.63 4.94
N MET A 80 -11.95 -4.46 6.24
CA MET A 80 -10.65 -4.69 6.88
C MET A 80 -10.26 -6.17 6.85
N ALA A 81 -11.17 -7.07 7.25
CA ALA A 81 -10.95 -8.51 7.28
C ALA A 81 -10.57 -9.08 5.89
N ARG A 82 -11.25 -8.62 4.83
CA ARG A 82 -10.92 -9.00 3.44
C ARG A 82 -9.50 -8.57 3.04
N THR A 83 -9.06 -7.41 3.50
CA THR A 83 -7.72 -6.88 3.20
C THR A 83 -6.63 -7.74 3.85
N VAL A 84 -6.85 -8.15 5.10
CA VAL A 84 -5.99 -9.07 5.85
C VAL A 84 -5.97 -10.47 5.21
N GLN A 85 -7.14 -11.01 4.85
CA GLN A 85 -7.23 -12.32 4.19
C GLN A 85 -6.44 -12.36 2.88
N SER A 86 -6.51 -11.29 2.09
CA SER A 86 -5.75 -11.19 0.85
C SER A 86 -4.24 -11.26 1.11
N TRP A 87 -3.74 -10.63 2.18
CA TRP A 87 -2.33 -10.67 2.56
C TRP A 87 -1.87 -12.10 2.90
N ILE A 88 -2.65 -12.84 3.71
CA ILE A 88 -2.35 -14.25 4.04
C ILE A 88 -2.20 -15.07 2.76
N ARG A 89 -3.09 -14.87 1.78
CA ARG A 89 -3.03 -15.58 0.49
C ARG A 89 -1.78 -15.24 -0.32
N TRP A 90 -1.39 -13.96 -0.36
CA TRP A 90 -0.16 -13.51 -1.04
C TRP A 90 1.10 -14.11 -0.40
N GLN A 91 1.15 -14.19 0.93
CA GLN A 91 2.29 -14.72 1.65
C GLN A 91 2.49 -16.23 1.42
N ILE A 92 1.40 -16.99 1.29
CA ILE A 92 1.45 -18.43 0.98
C ILE A 92 1.94 -18.66 -0.46
N HIS A 93 1.46 -17.84 -1.42
CA HIS A 93 1.85 -17.96 -2.82
C HIS A 93 3.33 -17.67 -3.07
N TRP A 94 3.93 -16.71 -2.36
CA TRP A 94 5.35 -16.34 -2.51
C TRP A 94 6.34 -17.17 -1.68
N ARG A 95 5.86 -18.08 -0.82
CA ARG A 95 6.72 -19.05 -0.10
C ARG A 95 6.79 -20.43 -0.79
N GLY A 96 6.07 -20.62 -1.91
CA GLY A 96 6.03 -21.87 -2.67
C GLY A 96 7.00 -21.88 -3.83
#